data_AF-A0A8U7P4Z5-F1
#
_entry.id   AF-A0A8U7P4Z5-F1
#
_cell.length_a   1.000
_cell.length_b   1.000
_cell.length_c   1.000
_cell.angle_alpha   90.00
_cell.angle_beta   90.00
_cell.angle_gamma   90.00
#
_symmetry.space_group_name_H-M   'P 1'
#
loop_
_entity.id
_entity.type
_entity.pdbx_description
1 polymer ?
#
loop_
_entity_poly.entity_id
_entity_poly.type
_entity_poly.pdbx_seq_one_letter_code
_entity_poly.pdbx_strand_id
1 'polypeptide(L)'
;MKLLAAVLVALSLLLPGAWGSEASRTCIFQTLSESDSEFCRGDLEVIYPEVGDVSCSYIPKCHGYRRQLSHEWGKPRVRYPWAKKHKKYILVMVDPDSPNRADPRNRFWRHWLVTDILGSDLRTGKIRGKVLTSYSRPKPPRYSGYHRYQFRLYRQPAHESIALSPEEQDSLGTWDLKDFVENFHLGYPVASTQFLTKHYED
;
A
#
# COMPACT_ATOMS: atom_id res chain seq x y z
N MET A 1 31.92 60.58 53.45
CA MET A 1 32.57 60.84 52.15
C MET A 1 33.03 59.54 51.54
N LYS A 2 32.77 59.38 50.23
CA LYS A 2 33.29 58.36 49.29
C LYS A 2 32.67 56.96 49.30
N LEU A 3 31.56 56.89 48.54
CA LEU A 3 31.24 55.95 47.46
C LEU A 3 32.29 54.87 47.16
N LEU A 4 31.84 53.62 47.01
CA LEU A 4 32.23 52.70 45.93
C LEU A 4 31.08 51.71 45.70
N ALA A 5 30.38 51.87 44.57
CA ALA A 5 29.38 50.93 44.07
C ALA A 5 30.09 49.82 43.29
N ALA A 6 29.89 48.57 43.69
CA ALA A 6 30.35 47.40 42.93
C ALA A 6 29.21 46.92 42.02
N VAL A 7 29.40 47.08 40.71
CA VAL A 7 28.50 46.56 39.68
C VAL A 7 28.77 45.05 39.51
N LEU A 8 27.84 44.22 39.96
CA LEU A 8 27.85 42.77 39.68
C LEU A 8 27.19 42.52 38.33
N VAL A 9 28.01 42.33 37.29
CA VAL A 9 27.55 41.83 35.99
C VAL A 9 27.43 40.30 36.12
N ALA A 10 26.21 39.80 36.28
CA ALA A 10 25.95 38.38 36.14
C ALA A 10 25.88 38.03 34.64
N LEU A 11 26.94 37.38 34.13
CA LEU A 11 26.94 36.77 32.80
C LEU A 11 25.86 35.68 32.75
N SER A 12 24.81 35.91 31.99
CA SER A 12 23.89 34.86 31.56
C SER A 12 24.63 33.93 30.60
N LEU A 13 25.02 32.75 31.08
CA LEU A 13 25.46 31.63 30.25
C LEU A 13 24.29 31.19 29.35
N LEU A 14 24.24 31.71 28.13
CA LEU A 14 23.45 31.13 27.06
C LEU A 14 24.12 29.82 26.66
N LEU A 15 23.58 28.69 27.13
CA LEU A 15 23.91 27.38 26.60
C LEU A 15 23.48 27.34 25.13
N PRO A 16 24.40 27.17 24.17
CA PRO A 16 24.04 26.96 22.78
C PRO A 16 23.56 25.52 22.62
N GLY A 17 22.39 25.34 22.01
CA GLY A 17 22.06 24.08 21.35
C GLY A 17 21.32 23.05 22.19
N ALA A 18 20.11 23.41 22.64
CA ALA A 18 19.00 22.45 22.59
C ALA A 18 18.17 22.72 21.33
N TRP A 19 18.81 22.71 20.16
CA TRP A 19 18.09 22.44 18.92
C TRP A 19 17.91 20.93 18.85
N GLY A 20 17.04 20.41 19.72
CA GLY A 20 16.36 19.17 19.41
C GLY A 20 15.64 19.45 18.11
N SER A 21 16.11 18.86 17.01
CA SER A 21 15.26 18.77 15.84
C SER A 21 14.11 17.87 16.27
N GLU A 22 12.98 18.49 16.60
CA GLU A 22 11.66 17.92 16.34
C GLU A 22 11.60 17.61 14.84
N ALA A 23 12.29 16.56 14.42
CA ALA A 23 12.09 15.91 13.15
C ALA A 23 10.69 15.28 13.24
N SER A 24 9.70 16.14 13.04
CA SER A 24 8.26 15.94 12.94
C SER A 24 7.74 14.59 13.46
N ARG A 25 7.10 14.63 14.65
CA ARG A 25 6.17 13.56 15.09
C ARG A 25 5.09 13.26 14.04
N THR A 26 4.82 14.21 13.14
CA THR A 26 3.80 14.15 12.10
C THR A 26 4.37 13.58 10.81
N CYS A 27 3.82 12.46 10.34
CA CYS A 27 4.09 11.95 9.00
C CYS A 27 3.37 12.81 7.94
N ILE A 28 4.09 13.23 6.91
CA ILE A 28 3.49 13.90 5.76
C ILE A 28 3.03 12.82 4.78
N PHE A 29 1.71 12.69 4.63
CA PHE A 29 1.10 11.88 3.59
C PHE A 29 1.04 12.69 2.30
N GLN A 30 1.70 12.19 1.28
CA GLN A 30 1.66 12.78 -0.06
C GLN A 30 0.58 12.08 -0.86
N THR A 31 -0.28 12.88 -1.50
CA THR A 31 -1.20 12.40 -2.52
C THR A 31 -0.42 11.95 -3.75
N LEU A 32 -0.99 11.01 -4.50
CA LEU A 32 -0.40 10.57 -5.76
C LEU A 32 -0.42 11.69 -6.80
N SER A 33 0.45 11.59 -7.82
CA SER A 33 0.33 12.42 -9.02
C SER A 33 -1.04 12.21 -9.67
N GLU A 34 -1.50 13.18 -10.48
CA GLU A 34 -2.77 13.08 -11.20
C GLU A 34 -2.89 11.74 -11.95
N SER A 35 -1.86 11.41 -12.75
CA SER A 35 -1.81 10.17 -13.53
C SER A 35 -1.86 8.87 -12.71
N ASP A 36 -1.28 8.85 -11.51
CA ASP A 36 -1.34 7.68 -10.64
C ASP A 36 -2.68 7.69 -9.85
N SER A 37 -3.23 8.85 -9.52
CA SER A 37 -4.51 8.95 -8.80
C SER A 37 -5.72 8.50 -9.65
N GLU A 38 -5.65 8.59 -10.99
CA GLU A 38 -6.70 8.14 -11.92
C GLU A 38 -7.08 6.65 -11.76
N PHE A 39 -6.16 5.85 -11.24
CA PHE A 39 -6.38 4.43 -10.96
C PHE A 39 -7.30 4.21 -9.75
N CYS A 40 -7.33 5.15 -8.81
CA CYS A 40 -8.09 5.04 -7.57
C CYS A 40 -9.56 5.37 -7.81
N ARG A 41 -10.46 4.41 -7.62
CA ARG A 41 -11.90 4.55 -7.87
C ARG A 41 -12.72 3.71 -6.89
N GLY A 42 -13.86 4.22 -6.46
CA GLY A 42 -14.84 3.46 -5.69
C GLY A 42 -14.44 3.20 -4.23
N ASP A 43 -13.61 4.05 -3.62
CA ASP A 43 -13.32 4.07 -2.18
C ASP A 43 -12.93 2.70 -1.59
N LEU A 44 -12.05 1.97 -2.28
CA LEU A 44 -11.43 0.78 -1.73
C LEU A 44 -10.35 1.20 -0.74
N GLU A 45 -10.47 0.80 0.51
CA GLU A 45 -9.52 1.16 1.59
C GLU A 45 -8.53 0.03 1.84
N VAL A 46 -7.26 0.37 2.02
CA VAL A 46 -6.18 -0.57 2.29
C VAL A 46 -5.46 -0.11 3.55
N ILE A 47 -5.65 -0.84 4.64
CA ILE A 47 -5.27 -0.39 5.97
C ILE A 47 -4.20 -1.31 6.54
N TYR A 48 -3.00 -0.77 6.75
CA TYR A 48 -1.91 -1.44 7.45
C TYR A 48 -1.87 -1.02 8.93
N PRO A 49 -1.27 -1.86 9.82
CA PRO A 49 -1.00 -1.46 11.19
C PRO A 49 -0.17 -0.18 11.24
N GLU A 50 -0.39 0.65 12.26
CA GLU A 50 0.36 1.88 12.57
C GLU A 50 0.18 3.04 11.56
N VAL A 51 0.38 2.79 10.26
CA VAL A 51 0.24 3.81 9.20
C VAL A 51 -1.22 4.14 8.85
N GLY A 52 -2.15 3.20 9.04
CA GLY A 52 -3.55 3.41 8.73
C GLY A 52 -3.89 3.16 7.25
N ASP A 53 -4.87 3.92 6.73
CA ASP A 53 -5.32 3.79 5.35
C ASP A 53 -4.29 4.40 4.40
N VAL A 54 -3.73 3.54 3.54
CA VAL A 54 -2.73 3.93 2.54
C VAL A 54 -3.33 4.04 1.14
N SER A 55 -4.64 3.92 1.00
CA SER A 55 -5.31 4.05 -0.29
C SER A 55 -4.99 5.37 -0.99
N CYS A 56 -4.65 5.26 -2.27
CA CYS A 56 -4.30 6.38 -3.13
C CYS A 56 -3.22 7.31 -2.56
N SER A 57 -2.14 6.75 -2.02
CA SER A 57 -1.09 7.53 -1.38
C SER A 57 0.31 6.96 -1.58
N TYR A 58 1.33 7.77 -1.29
CA TYR A 58 2.69 7.28 -1.08
C TYR A 58 2.85 6.76 0.35
N ILE A 59 3.50 5.60 0.52
CA ILE A 59 3.93 5.14 1.84
C ILE A 59 4.97 6.14 2.39
N PRO A 60 4.71 6.80 3.53
CA PRO A 60 5.61 7.79 4.08
C PRO A 60 6.97 7.18 4.48
N LYS A 61 8.04 7.99 4.41
CA LYS A 61 9.39 7.57 4.83
C LYS A 61 9.57 7.61 6.36
N CYS A 62 8.83 8.46 7.04
CA CYS A 62 8.84 8.62 8.50
C CYS A 62 8.45 7.32 9.22
N HIS A 63 8.83 7.25 10.51
CA HIS A 63 8.50 6.16 11.42
C HIS A 63 8.87 4.75 10.94
N GLY A 64 9.74 4.64 9.93
CA GLY A 64 10.17 3.35 9.40
C GLY A 64 9.09 2.57 8.64
N TYR A 65 7.97 3.21 8.26
CA TYR A 65 6.81 2.53 7.65
C TYR A 65 7.16 1.70 6.41
N ARG A 66 8.08 2.18 5.56
CA ARG A 66 8.54 1.39 4.40
C ARG A 66 9.25 0.11 4.81
N ARG A 67 10.08 0.17 5.86
CA ARG A 67 10.78 -1.00 6.41
C ARG A 67 9.79 -1.97 7.05
N GLN A 68 8.86 -1.47 7.86
CA GLN A 68 7.83 -2.28 8.49
C GLN A 68 6.93 -2.97 7.44
N LEU A 69 6.52 -2.24 6.39
CA LEU A 69 5.78 -2.81 5.26
C LEU A 69 6.54 -3.95 4.57
N SER A 70 7.85 -3.80 4.36
CA SER A 70 8.66 -4.80 3.69
C SER A 70 9.06 -6.00 4.55
N HIS A 71 9.16 -5.84 5.87
CA HIS A 71 9.76 -6.84 6.76
C HIS A 71 8.83 -7.38 7.85
N GLU A 72 7.86 -6.60 8.31
CA GLU A 72 7.13 -6.89 9.55
C GLU A 72 5.63 -7.10 9.27
N TRP A 73 4.96 -6.07 8.76
CA TRP A 73 3.50 -6.07 8.58
C TRP A 73 3.01 -7.18 7.64
N GLY A 74 1.99 -7.91 8.08
CA GLY A 74 1.32 -8.92 7.25
C GLY A 74 0.36 -8.30 6.23
N LYS A 75 -0.55 -9.13 5.70
CA LYS A 75 -1.59 -8.66 4.78
C LYS A 75 -2.43 -7.52 5.42
N PRO A 76 -2.79 -6.49 4.64
CA PRO A 76 -3.60 -5.38 5.16
C PRO A 76 -5.05 -5.81 5.38
N ARG A 77 -5.79 -5.00 6.14
CA ARG A 77 -7.25 -5.01 6.05
C ARG A 77 -7.66 -4.30 4.77
N VAL A 78 -8.58 -4.89 4.01
CA VAL A 78 -9.09 -4.28 2.78
C VAL A 78 -10.59 -4.12 2.91
N ARG A 79 -11.05 -2.86 2.99
CA ARG A 79 -12.45 -2.52 3.26
C ARG A 79 -13.11 -1.92 2.04
N TYR A 80 -14.28 -2.43 1.69
CA TYR A 80 -15.14 -1.86 0.66
C TYR A 80 -16.56 -1.66 1.23
N PRO A 81 -16.88 -0.44 1.71
CA PRO A 81 -18.16 -0.16 2.39
C PRO A 81 -19.38 -0.43 1.49
N TRP A 82 -19.22 -0.27 0.18
CA TRP A 82 -20.29 -0.38 -0.81
C TRP A 82 -20.58 -1.81 -1.28
N ALA A 83 -19.83 -2.81 -0.79
CA ALA A 83 -20.01 -4.21 -1.17
C ALA A 83 -21.46 -4.70 -0.91
N LYS A 84 -22.02 -5.49 -1.81
CA LYS A 84 -23.32 -6.15 -1.61
C LYS A 84 -23.09 -7.38 -0.74
N LYS A 85 -23.68 -7.41 0.46
CA LYS A 85 -23.36 -8.39 1.52
C LYS A 85 -23.43 -9.86 1.07
N HIS A 86 -24.40 -10.20 0.23
CA HIS A 86 -24.66 -11.56 -0.25
C HIS A 86 -23.95 -11.91 -1.57
N LYS A 87 -23.11 -11.01 -2.10
CA LYS A 87 -22.33 -11.25 -3.32
C LYS A 87 -20.90 -11.61 -2.95
N LYS A 88 -20.26 -12.38 -3.83
CA LYS A 88 -18.85 -12.73 -3.76
C LYS A 88 -18.00 -11.78 -4.59
N TYR A 89 -16.74 -11.65 -4.19
CA TYR A 89 -15.78 -10.74 -4.77
C TYR A 89 -14.41 -11.41 -4.92
N ILE A 90 -13.62 -10.88 -5.84
CA ILE A 90 -12.23 -11.27 -6.08
C ILE A 90 -11.36 -10.06 -5.78
N LEU A 91 -10.36 -10.25 -4.92
CA LEU A 91 -9.33 -9.26 -4.65
C LEU A 91 -8.04 -9.65 -5.35
N VAL A 92 -7.52 -8.72 -6.15
CA VAL A 92 -6.24 -8.83 -6.85
C VAL A 92 -5.31 -7.76 -6.32
N MET A 93 -4.08 -8.13 -5.94
CA MET A 93 -2.98 -7.21 -5.66
C MET A 93 -1.81 -7.53 -6.61
N VAL A 94 -1.38 -6.54 -7.39
CA VAL A 94 -0.27 -6.68 -8.35
C VAL A 94 0.69 -5.50 -8.32
N ASP A 95 1.94 -5.75 -8.70
CA ASP A 95 2.95 -4.74 -9.00
C ASP A 95 3.16 -4.67 -10.54
N PRO A 96 2.72 -3.60 -11.22
CA PRO A 96 2.92 -3.41 -12.65
C PRO A 96 4.31 -2.89 -13.02
N ASP A 97 5.14 -2.62 -12.02
CA ASP A 97 6.42 -1.95 -12.15
C ASP A 97 7.59 -2.90 -11.86
N SER A 98 7.38 -4.21 -11.75
CA SER A 98 8.47 -5.16 -11.49
C SER A 98 9.32 -5.41 -12.75
N PRO A 99 10.68 -5.38 -12.68
CA PRO A 99 11.50 -5.08 -11.50
C PRO A 99 11.73 -3.58 -11.23
N ASN A 100 11.46 -2.71 -12.20
CA ASN A 100 11.36 -1.26 -12.00
C ASN A 100 10.39 -0.63 -13.02
N ARG A 101 9.84 0.56 -12.70
CA ARG A 101 8.80 1.22 -13.52
C ARG A 101 9.28 1.60 -14.94
N ALA A 102 10.58 1.83 -15.13
CA ALA A 102 11.14 2.23 -16.42
C ALA A 102 11.32 1.05 -17.39
N ASP A 103 11.60 -0.15 -16.87
CA ASP A 103 11.74 -1.40 -17.62
C ASP A 103 11.00 -2.56 -16.91
N PRO A 104 9.66 -2.59 -16.96
CA PRO A 104 8.82 -3.46 -16.14
C PRO A 104 8.61 -4.85 -16.78
N ARG A 105 9.71 -5.57 -17.02
CA ARG A 105 9.71 -6.87 -17.73
C ARG A 105 8.91 -7.98 -17.07
N ASN A 106 8.64 -7.88 -15.77
CA ASN A 106 7.85 -8.88 -15.04
C ASN A 106 6.41 -8.44 -14.78
N ARG A 107 5.94 -7.38 -15.46
CA ARG A 107 4.55 -6.92 -15.37
C ARG A 107 3.58 -8.01 -15.81
N PHE A 108 2.48 -8.28 -15.09
CA PHE A 108 2.17 -7.86 -13.73
C PHE A 108 2.74 -8.88 -12.73
N TRP A 109 3.36 -8.41 -11.65
CA TRP A 109 3.81 -9.31 -10.57
C TRP A 109 2.69 -9.51 -9.54
N ARG A 110 2.21 -10.73 -9.37
CA ARG A 110 1.09 -11.05 -8.48
C ARG A 110 1.54 -11.13 -7.02
N HIS A 111 0.99 -10.24 -6.19
CA HIS A 111 1.28 -10.15 -4.75
C HIS A 111 0.21 -10.81 -3.89
N TRP A 112 -1.05 -10.82 -4.32
CA TRP A 112 -2.14 -11.42 -3.56
C TRP A 112 -3.33 -11.69 -4.49
N LEU A 113 -3.92 -12.89 -4.41
CA LEU A 113 -5.14 -13.23 -5.13
C LEU A 113 -6.07 -14.03 -4.23
N VAL A 114 -7.24 -13.47 -3.94
CA VAL A 114 -8.25 -14.11 -3.09
C VAL A 114 -9.61 -14.05 -3.77
N THR A 115 -10.27 -15.18 -3.85
CA THR A 115 -11.59 -15.35 -4.46
C THR A 115 -12.62 -15.72 -3.40
N ASP A 116 -13.88 -15.79 -3.78
CA ASP A 116 -14.99 -16.19 -2.90
C ASP A 116 -15.14 -15.29 -1.66
N ILE A 117 -14.69 -14.03 -1.74
CA ILE A 117 -14.78 -13.11 -0.60
C ILE A 117 -16.22 -12.64 -0.46
N LEU A 118 -16.85 -12.94 0.66
CA LEU A 118 -18.23 -12.50 0.91
C LEU A 118 -18.27 -10.98 1.16
N GLY A 119 -19.23 -10.29 0.54
CA GLY A 119 -19.36 -8.84 0.66
C GLY A 119 -19.55 -8.35 2.11
N SER A 120 -20.12 -9.17 3.00
CA SER A 120 -20.20 -8.85 4.43
C SER A 120 -18.83 -8.77 5.10
N ASP A 121 -17.89 -9.64 4.71
CA ASP A 121 -16.54 -9.66 5.26
C ASP A 121 -15.74 -8.44 4.75
N LEU A 122 -15.87 -8.12 3.45
CA LEU A 122 -15.29 -6.91 2.84
C LEU A 122 -15.73 -5.62 3.51
N ARG A 123 -17.01 -5.49 3.89
CA ARG A 123 -17.51 -4.30 4.60
C ARG A 123 -16.81 -4.07 5.94
N THR A 124 -16.33 -5.14 6.58
CA THR A 124 -15.62 -5.06 7.87
C THR A 124 -14.10 -4.98 7.72
N GLY A 125 -13.59 -5.04 6.49
CA GLY A 125 -12.16 -5.06 6.20
C GLY A 125 -11.49 -6.41 6.43
N LYS A 126 -12.26 -7.49 6.60
CA LYS A 126 -11.75 -8.85 6.82
C LYS A 126 -11.72 -9.59 5.49
N ILE A 127 -10.55 -9.93 4.99
CA ILE A 127 -10.44 -10.72 3.76
C ILE A 127 -10.45 -12.21 4.11
N ARG A 128 -11.59 -12.86 3.85
CA ARG A 128 -11.82 -14.30 4.02
C ARG A 128 -12.38 -14.84 2.71
N GLY A 129 -11.78 -15.92 2.22
CA GLY A 129 -12.08 -16.49 0.92
C GLY A 129 -11.06 -17.55 0.55
N LYS A 130 -11.13 -18.06 -0.68
CA LYS A 130 -10.16 -19.01 -1.23
C LYS A 130 -8.92 -18.25 -1.69
N VAL A 131 -7.77 -18.57 -1.11
CA VAL A 131 -6.50 -17.92 -1.45
C VAL A 131 -5.86 -18.68 -2.60
N LEU A 132 -5.76 -18.06 -3.77
CA LEU A 132 -5.08 -18.63 -4.95
C LEU A 132 -3.61 -18.19 -5.03
N THR A 133 -3.30 -17.02 -4.48
CA THR A 133 -1.90 -16.58 -4.29
C THR A 133 -1.82 -15.94 -2.93
N SER A 134 -0.96 -16.48 -2.06
CA SER A 134 -0.72 -15.95 -0.72
C SER A 134 -0.15 -14.53 -0.77
N TYR A 135 -0.49 -13.71 0.23
CA TYR A 135 0.02 -12.35 0.31
C TYR A 135 1.54 -12.33 0.41
N SER A 136 2.18 -11.63 -0.52
CA SER A 136 3.60 -11.30 -0.49
C SER A 136 3.78 -9.80 -0.24
N ARG A 137 4.61 -9.47 0.76
CA ARG A 137 4.88 -8.08 1.16
C ARG A 137 5.53 -7.29 0.02
N PRO A 138 5.24 -5.98 -0.11
CA PRO A 138 6.01 -5.07 -0.95
C PRO A 138 7.51 -5.10 -0.59
N LYS A 139 8.34 -5.48 -1.56
CA LYS A 139 9.82 -5.48 -1.42
C LYS A 139 10.45 -4.93 -2.71
N PRO A 140 10.19 -3.67 -3.06
CA PRO A 140 10.78 -3.07 -4.25
C PRO A 140 12.32 -3.11 -4.14
N PRO A 141 13.05 -3.49 -5.20
CA PRO A 141 14.50 -3.51 -5.17
C PRO A 141 15.11 -2.15 -4.86
N ARG A 142 16.32 -2.13 -4.28
CA ARG A 142 17.05 -0.88 -4.04
C ARG A 142 17.33 -0.18 -5.37
N TYR A 143 17.13 1.13 -5.41
CA TYR A 143 17.31 1.98 -6.60
C TYR A 143 16.34 1.71 -7.77
N SER A 144 15.25 0.95 -7.58
CA SER A 144 14.24 0.74 -8.62
C SER A 144 13.19 1.86 -8.71
N GLY A 145 13.23 2.81 -7.77
CA GLY A 145 12.26 3.90 -7.67
C GLY A 145 10.95 3.47 -6.99
N TYR A 146 9.89 4.26 -7.17
CA TYR A 146 8.57 3.93 -6.64
C TYR A 146 7.89 2.87 -7.51
N HIS A 147 7.40 1.83 -6.85
CA HIS A 147 6.54 0.80 -7.40
C HIS A 147 5.09 1.05 -6.96
N ARG A 148 4.17 0.80 -7.88
CA ARG A 148 2.73 0.82 -7.63
C ARG A 148 2.27 -0.54 -7.12
N TYR A 149 1.55 -0.56 -6.01
CA TYR A 149 0.89 -1.77 -5.52
C TYR A 149 -0.60 -1.62 -5.73
N GLN A 150 -1.08 -2.17 -6.85
CA GLN A 150 -2.44 -2.00 -7.34
C GLN A 150 -3.36 -3.04 -6.74
N PHE A 151 -4.41 -2.58 -6.05
CA PHE A 151 -5.53 -3.39 -5.60
C PHE A 151 -6.71 -3.20 -6.56
N ARG A 152 -7.24 -4.31 -7.06
CA ARG A 152 -8.44 -4.35 -7.89
C ARG A 152 -9.44 -5.28 -7.25
N LEU A 153 -10.67 -4.80 -7.10
CA LEU A 153 -11.77 -5.57 -6.57
C LEU A 153 -12.78 -5.84 -7.68
N TYR A 154 -13.05 -7.11 -7.98
CA TYR A 154 -14.03 -7.52 -8.97
C TYR A 154 -15.23 -8.18 -8.30
N ARG A 155 -16.41 -8.06 -8.90
CA ARG A 155 -17.56 -8.88 -8.49
C ARG A 155 -17.37 -10.28 -9.11
N GLN A 156 -17.40 -11.32 -8.28
CA GLN A 156 -17.29 -12.69 -8.78
C GLN A 156 -18.60 -13.13 -9.43
N PRO A 157 -18.58 -13.70 -10.65
CA PRO A 157 -19.76 -14.34 -11.23
C PRO A 157 -20.23 -15.53 -10.37
N ALA A 158 -21.54 -15.73 -10.26
CA ALA A 158 -22.12 -16.68 -9.29
C ALA A 158 -21.80 -18.16 -9.58
N HIS A 159 -21.56 -18.50 -10.85
CA HIS A 159 -21.37 -19.87 -11.32
C HIS A 159 -19.93 -20.17 -11.77
N GLU A 160 -19.02 -19.21 -11.59
CA GLU A 160 -17.63 -19.37 -11.99
C GLU A 160 -16.77 -19.86 -10.82
N SER A 161 -16.07 -20.97 -11.05
CA SER A 161 -15.04 -21.46 -10.13
C SER A 161 -13.70 -20.86 -10.55
N ILE A 162 -13.33 -19.77 -9.89
CA ILE A 162 -12.07 -19.09 -10.15
C ILE A 162 -10.89 -19.98 -9.71
N ALA A 163 -9.95 -20.17 -10.62
CA ALA A 163 -8.73 -20.94 -10.43
C ALA A 163 -7.59 -20.30 -11.24
N LEU A 164 -6.36 -20.61 -10.85
CA LEU A 164 -5.18 -20.31 -11.65
C LEU A 164 -4.85 -21.52 -12.54
N SER A 165 -4.40 -21.28 -13.76
CA SER A 165 -3.79 -22.33 -14.60
C SER A 165 -2.49 -22.87 -13.94
N PRO A 166 -1.98 -24.03 -14.35
CA PRO A 166 -0.68 -24.52 -13.87
C PRO A 166 0.45 -23.49 -14.06
N GLU A 167 0.50 -22.84 -15.22
CA GLU A 167 1.51 -21.83 -15.55
C GLU A 167 1.39 -20.60 -14.64
N GLU A 168 0.16 -20.16 -14.36
CA GLU A 168 -0.09 -19.09 -13.41
C GLU A 168 0.25 -19.49 -11.98
N GLN A 169 0.14 -20.76 -11.60
CA GLN A 169 0.55 -21.23 -10.27
C GLN A 169 2.08 -21.25 -10.14
N ASP A 170 2.79 -21.62 -11.20
CA ASP A 170 4.25 -21.74 -11.22
C ASP A 170 4.95 -20.36 -11.27
N SER A 171 4.32 -19.34 -11.86
CA SER A 171 4.87 -17.98 -11.94
C SER A 171 3.98 -16.91 -11.30
N LEU A 172 4.62 -16.04 -10.50
CA LEU A 172 4.00 -14.80 -10.01
C LEU A 172 4.19 -13.63 -10.98
N GLY A 173 5.28 -13.62 -11.74
CA GLY A 173 5.62 -12.56 -12.69
C GLY A 173 5.03 -12.80 -14.06
N THR A 174 5.10 -11.78 -14.91
CA THR A 174 4.59 -11.81 -16.30
C THR A 174 3.15 -12.29 -16.39
N TRP A 175 2.36 -12.03 -15.34
CA TRP A 175 1.00 -12.54 -15.26
C TRP A 175 0.10 -11.76 -16.21
N ASP A 176 -0.58 -12.48 -17.09
CA ASP A 176 -1.59 -11.90 -17.97
C ASP A 176 -2.90 -11.66 -17.21
N LEU A 177 -2.91 -10.55 -16.47
CA LEU A 177 -4.09 -10.10 -15.74
C LEU A 177 -5.28 -9.80 -16.68
N LYS A 178 -5.02 -9.40 -17.93
CA LYS A 178 -6.10 -9.10 -18.87
C LYS A 178 -6.79 -10.40 -19.27
N ASP A 179 -6.02 -11.40 -19.67
CA ASP A 179 -6.55 -12.70 -20.05
C ASP A 179 -7.25 -13.38 -18.86
N PHE A 180 -6.73 -13.27 -17.63
CA PHE A 180 -7.43 -13.74 -16.44
C PHE A 180 -8.81 -13.08 -16.26
N VAL A 181 -8.90 -11.75 -16.45
CA VAL A 181 -10.17 -11.01 -16.36
C VAL A 181 -11.15 -11.42 -17.45
N GLU A 182 -10.67 -11.68 -18.65
CA GLU A 182 -11.49 -12.09 -19.81
C GLU A 182 -11.98 -13.54 -19.67
N ASN A 183 -11.08 -14.47 -19.32
CA ASN A 183 -11.40 -15.90 -19.14
C ASN A 183 -12.51 -16.14 -18.12
N PHE A 184 -12.52 -15.36 -17.04
CA PHE A 184 -13.55 -15.45 -16.00
C PHE A 184 -14.68 -14.42 -16.14
N HIS A 185 -14.73 -13.67 -17.25
CA HIS A 185 -15.76 -12.68 -17.55
C HIS A 185 -15.99 -11.68 -16.41
N LEU A 186 -14.90 -11.22 -15.77
CA LEU A 186 -14.97 -10.37 -14.58
C LEU A 186 -15.43 -8.93 -14.90
N GLY A 187 -15.26 -8.50 -16.15
CA GLY A 187 -15.54 -7.13 -16.59
C GLY A 187 -14.62 -6.11 -15.91
N TYR A 188 -15.17 -4.95 -15.56
CA TYR A 188 -14.42 -3.89 -14.89
C TYR A 188 -14.38 -4.08 -13.37
N PRO A 189 -13.31 -3.64 -12.69
CA PRO A 189 -13.28 -3.64 -11.23
C PRO A 189 -14.38 -2.74 -10.67
N VAL A 190 -15.05 -3.19 -9.62
CA VAL A 190 -16.05 -2.40 -8.90
C VAL A 190 -15.41 -1.31 -8.04
N ALA A 191 -14.14 -1.50 -7.67
CA ALA A 191 -13.31 -0.53 -6.99
C ALA A 191 -11.83 -0.86 -7.23
N SER A 192 -10.98 0.16 -7.19
CA SER A 192 -9.54 0.04 -7.32
C SER A 192 -8.84 1.10 -6.49
N THR A 193 -7.68 0.77 -5.97
CA THR A 193 -6.80 1.72 -5.27
C THR A 193 -5.37 1.27 -5.44
N GLN A 194 -4.42 2.16 -5.24
CA GLN A 194 -3.02 1.79 -5.16
C GLN A 194 -2.31 2.62 -4.11
N PHE A 195 -1.23 2.07 -3.58
CA PHE A 195 -0.23 2.87 -2.89
C PHE A 195 1.11 2.73 -3.59
N LEU A 196 1.98 3.72 -3.40
CA LEU A 196 3.32 3.71 -3.95
C LEU A 196 4.35 3.63 -2.84
N THR A 197 5.29 2.69 -2.96
CA THR A 197 6.46 2.64 -2.08
C THR A 197 7.72 2.35 -2.90
N LYS A 198 8.86 2.67 -2.32
CA LYS A 198 10.18 2.31 -2.83
C LYS A 198 10.96 1.60 -1.74
N HIS A 199 12.19 1.17 -2.05
CA HIS A 199 13.04 0.51 -1.06
C HIS A 199 13.19 1.41 0.18
N TYR A 200 13.20 0.81 1.37
CA TYR A 200 13.13 1.57 2.62
C TYR A 200 14.40 2.41 2.91
N GLU A 201 15.53 2.06 2.27
CA GLU A 201 16.79 2.81 2.37
C GLU A 201 16.88 3.97 1.36
N ASP A 202 15.98 4.04 0.36
CA ASP A 202 15.96 5.11 -0.64
C ASP A 202 15.19 6.35 -0.13
#